data_AF-A0A8J3RFV1-F1
#
_entry.id   AF-A0A8J3RFV1-F1
#
_cell.length_a   1.000
_cell.length_b   1.000
_cell.length_c   1.000
_cell.angle_alpha   90.00
_cell.angle_beta   90.00
_cell.angle_gamma   90.00
#
_symmetry.space_group_name_H-M   'P 1'
#
loop_
_entity.id
_entity.type
_entity.pdbx_description
1 polymer ?
#
loop_
_entity_poly.entity_id
_entity_poly.type
_entity_poly.pdbx_seq_one_letter_code
_entity_poly.pdbx_strand_id
1 'polypeptide(L)'
;MRQVPGFFLASLRLLRQARRAPGALGVSLKAELFKRTFWTVSAWNDKASIYAYSSAEPHKSTMRRQRAVMRESTFIFWTMPAAQLPVAWDQVRERIAYERSTGHDEHRNEPG
;
A
#
# COMPACT_ATOMS: atom_id res chain seq x y z
N MET A 1 -2.57 2.88 -21.88
CA MET A 1 -1.18 2.38 -21.67
C MET A 1 -0.22 3.42 -21.08
N ARG A 2 -0.39 4.73 -21.36
CA ARG A 2 0.59 5.79 -21.02
C ARG A 2 0.83 6.05 -19.51
N GLN A 3 -0.01 5.55 -18.61
CA GLN A 3 0.08 5.81 -17.16
C GLN A 3 0.84 4.76 -16.35
N VAL A 4 0.96 3.52 -16.86
CA VAL A 4 1.56 2.39 -16.12
C VAL A 4 3.04 2.63 -15.78
N PRO A 5 3.90 3.13 -16.70
CA PRO A 5 5.31 3.38 -16.38
C PRO A 5 5.48 4.47 -15.32
N GLY A 6 4.71 5.57 -15.41
CA GLY A 6 4.76 6.66 -14.45
C GLY A 6 4.28 6.25 -13.06
N PHE A 7 3.22 5.43 -12.99
CA PHE A 7 2.75 4.86 -11.73
C PHE A 7 3.81 3.95 -11.11
N PHE A 8 4.41 3.05 -11.89
CA PHE A 8 5.44 2.14 -11.40
C PHE A 8 6.67 2.88 -10.84
N LEU A 9 7.18 3.90 -11.55
CA LEU A 9 8.30 4.72 -11.08
C LEU A 9 7.96 5.45 -9.77
N ALA A 10 6.74 5.98 -9.66
CA ALA A 10 6.26 6.59 -8.43
C ALA A 10 6.20 5.56 -7.29
N SER A 11 5.65 4.37 -7.52
CA SER A 11 5.62 3.28 -6.52
C SER A 11 7.01 2.91 -6.04
N LEU A 12 8.00 2.81 -6.93
CA LEU A 12 9.40 2.54 -6.54
C LEU A 12 9.99 3.67 -5.68
N ARG A 13 9.69 4.93 -5.98
CA ARG A 13 10.13 6.07 -5.17
C ARG A 13 9.50 6.03 -3.77
N LEU A 14 8.20 5.77 -3.68
CA LEU A 14 7.48 5.66 -2.42
C LEU A 14 7.95 4.45 -1.60
N LEU A 15 8.26 3.32 -2.25
CA LEU A 15 8.85 2.15 -1.60
C LEU A 15 10.21 2.48 -0.97
N ARG A 16 11.07 3.23 -1.67
CA ARG A 16 12.37 3.69 -1.15
C ARG A 16 12.23 4.67 0.02
N GLN A 17 11.19 5.51 0.02
CA GLN A 17 10.86 6.40 1.14
C GLN A 17 10.41 5.57 2.35
N ALA A 18 9.48 4.63 2.16
CA ALA A 18 8.96 3.79 3.23
C ALA A 18 10.06 2.96 3.90
N ARG A 19 10.98 2.38 3.12
CA ARG A 19 12.15 1.63 3.64
C ARG A 19 13.03 2.41 4.60
N ARG A 20 13.01 3.74 4.53
CA ARG A 20 13.82 4.63 5.37
C ARG A 20 12.99 5.34 6.45
N ALA A 21 11.69 5.10 6.48
CA ALA A 21 10.80 5.76 7.42
C ALA A 21 10.96 5.16 8.83
N PRO A 22 10.93 6.00 9.89
CA PRO A 22 10.89 5.50 11.26
C PRO A 22 9.75 4.51 11.47
N GLY A 23 10.03 3.44 12.21
CA GLY A 23 9.05 2.40 12.53
C GLY A 23 8.73 1.43 11.38
N ALA A 24 9.33 1.57 10.19
CA ALA A 24 9.17 0.59 9.12
C ALA A 24 9.94 -0.70 9.44
N LEU A 25 9.24 -1.83 9.42
CA LEU A 25 9.83 -3.17 9.59
C LEU A 25 10.20 -3.83 8.27
N GLY A 26 9.48 -3.47 7.19
CA GLY A 26 9.74 -3.99 5.86
C GLY A 26 8.65 -3.62 4.88
N VAL A 27 9.00 -3.52 3.60
CA VAL A 27 8.06 -3.20 2.52
C VAL A 27 8.37 -3.98 1.25
N SER A 28 7.31 -4.45 0.60
CA SER A 28 7.37 -5.25 -0.62
C SER A 28 6.34 -4.77 -1.65
N LEU A 29 6.74 -4.79 -2.91
CA LEU A 29 5.93 -4.43 -4.07
C LEU A 29 5.91 -5.61 -5.03
N LYS A 30 4.71 -6.06 -5.43
CA LYS A 30 4.51 -6.99 -6.54
C LYS A 30 3.72 -6.28 -7.63
N ALA A 31 4.34 -6.07 -8.79
CA ALA A 31 3.73 -5.40 -9.93
C ALA A 31 3.34 -6.44 -11.00
N GLU A 32 2.05 -6.58 -11.28
CA GLU A 32 1.52 -7.41 -12.36
C GLU A 32 1.19 -6.49 -13.55
N LEU A 33 2.22 -6.03 -14.26
CA LEU A 33 2.13 -4.96 -15.26
C LEU A 33 1.13 -5.26 -16.39
N PHE A 34 1.07 -6.51 -16.86
CA PHE A 34 0.10 -6.95 -17.88
C PHE A 34 -1.35 -6.87 -17.40
N LYS A 35 -1.59 -7.05 -16.10
CA LYS A 35 -2.90 -6.91 -15.46
C LYS A 35 -3.16 -5.51 -14.91
N ARG A 36 -2.16 -4.62 -15.01
CA ARG A 36 -2.17 -3.26 -14.43
C ARG A 36 -2.49 -3.26 -12.93
N THR A 37 -2.12 -4.33 -12.24
CA THR A 37 -2.36 -4.49 -10.81
C THR A 37 -1.05 -4.32 -10.05
N PHE A 38 -1.06 -3.46 -9.03
CA PHE A 38 0.09 -3.24 -8.16
C PHE A 38 -0.31 -3.60 -6.74
N TRP A 39 0.46 -4.50 -6.14
CA TRP A 39 0.27 -4.94 -4.77
C TRP A 39 1.40 -4.39 -3.91
N THR A 40 1.03 -3.70 -2.83
CA THR A 40 1.98 -3.19 -1.85
C THR A 40 1.63 -3.78 -0.49
N VAL A 41 2.64 -4.31 0.21
CA VAL A 41 2.51 -4.71 1.61
C VAL A 41 3.64 -4.06 2.40
N SER A 42 3.30 -3.51 3.55
CA SER A 42 4.25 -2.83 4.44
C SER A 42 3.97 -3.21 5.89
N ALA A 43 5.00 -3.56 6.63
CA ALA A 43 4.94 -3.81 8.07
C ALA A 43 5.56 -2.61 8.82
N TRP A 44 4.90 -2.23 9.91
CA TRP A 44 5.28 -1.10 10.76
C TRP A 44 5.19 -1.51 12.22
N ASN A 45 6.05 -0.96 13.07
CA ASN A 45 6.03 -1.20 14.52
C ASN A 45 4.71 -0.77 15.16
N ASP A 46 4.11 0.30 14.65
CA ASP A 46 2.89 0.88 15.18
C ASP A 46 2.12 1.65 14.10
N LYS A 47 0.85 1.97 14.43
CA LYS A 47 -0.07 2.69 13.55
C LYS A 47 0.33 4.16 13.33
N ALA A 48 0.98 4.80 14.31
CA ALA A 48 1.41 6.19 14.17
C ALA A 48 2.53 6.33 13.13
N SER A 49 3.43 5.35 13.05
CA SER A 49 4.54 5.31 12.09
C SER A 49 4.06 5.26 10.63
N ILE A 50 3.07 4.40 10.31
CA ILE A 50 2.51 4.35 8.93
C ILE A 50 1.76 5.64 8.58
N TYR A 51 1.08 6.28 9.54
CA TYR A 51 0.39 7.56 9.30
C TYR A 51 1.37 8.72 9.14
N ALA A 52 2.45 8.76 9.92
CA ALA A 52 3.53 9.72 9.75
C ALA A 52 4.18 9.59 8.36
N TYR A 53 4.43 8.37 7.89
CA TYR A 53 4.88 8.13 6.52
C TYR A 53 3.85 8.59 5.48
N SER A 54 2.58 8.23 5.67
CA SER A 54 1.51 8.51 4.70
C SER A 54 1.31 10.01 4.48
N SER A 55 1.50 10.80 5.53
CA SER A 55 1.39 12.26 5.51
C SER A 55 2.67 12.99 5.07
N ALA A 56 3.82 12.30 5.02
CA ALA A 56 5.10 12.88 4.61
C ALA A 56 5.23 13.04 3.09
N GLU A 57 6.02 14.01 2.66
CA GLU A 57 6.40 14.14 1.24
C GLU A 57 7.57 13.20 0.88
N PRO A 58 7.61 12.64 -0.34
CA PRO A 58 6.69 12.86 -1.46
C PRO A 58 5.41 12.00 -1.46
N HIS A 59 5.14 11.20 -0.43
CA HIS A 59 4.00 10.27 -0.40
C HIS A 59 2.66 10.99 -0.54
N LYS A 60 2.41 11.98 0.33
CA LYS A 60 1.15 12.75 0.35
C LYS A 60 0.82 13.37 -1.01
N SER A 61 1.73 14.13 -1.60
CA SER A 61 1.47 14.74 -2.92
C SER A 61 1.32 13.70 -4.04
N THR A 62 1.99 12.56 -3.94
CA THR A 62 1.89 11.49 -4.95
C THR A 62 0.53 10.81 -4.92
N MET A 63 0.03 10.45 -3.74
CA MET A 63 -1.32 9.91 -3.57
C MET A 63 -2.38 10.89 -4.09
N ARG A 64 -2.24 12.19 -3.78
CA ARG A 64 -3.13 13.22 -4.31
C ARG A 64 -3.17 13.26 -5.84
N ARG A 65 -2.01 13.22 -6.51
CA ARG A 65 -1.93 13.22 -7.99
C ARG A 65 -2.47 11.93 -8.61
N GLN A 66 -2.35 10.80 -7.92
CA GLN A 66 -2.72 9.48 -8.43
C GLN A 66 -4.15 9.05 -8.06
N ARG A 67 -4.89 9.88 -7.32
CA ARG A 67 -6.25 9.58 -6.82
C ARG A 67 -7.18 8.99 -7.88
N ALA A 68 -7.20 9.55 -9.09
CA ALA A 68 -8.05 9.06 -10.18
C ALA A 68 -7.67 7.64 -10.65
N VAL A 69 -6.38 7.31 -10.68
CA VAL A 69 -5.87 5.98 -11.03
C VAL A 69 -6.12 4.97 -9.91
N MET A 70 -6.13 5.44 -8.67
CA MET A 70 -6.26 4.62 -7.48
C MET A 70 -7.70 4.41 -7.00
N ARG A 71 -8.71 4.94 -7.70
CA ARG A 71 -10.12 4.91 -7.29
C ARG A 71 -10.64 3.51 -6.91
N GLU A 72 -10.14 2.47 -7.58
CA GLU A 72 -10.54 1.07 -7.37
C GLU A 72 -9.55 0.29 -6.49
N SER A 73 -8.66 0.99 -5.77
CA SER A 73 -7.69 0.36 -4.88
C SER A 73 -8.35 -0.05 -3.57
N THR A 74 -8.04 -1.25 -3.11
CA THR A 74 -8.46 -1.74 -1.79
C THR A 74 -7.29 -1.61 -0.82
N PHE A 75 -7.52 -0.99 0.33
CA PHE A 75 -6.55 -0.87 1.40
C PHE A 75 -7.08 -1.52 2.66
N ILE A 76 -6.27 -2.36 3.29
CA ILE A 76 -6.58 -2.97 4.57
C ILE A 76 -5.41 -2.77 5.52
N PHE A 77 -5.73 -2.67 6.81
CA PHE A 77 -4.77 -2.60 7.89
C PHE A 77 -5.11 -3.70 8.88
N TRP A 78 -4.10 -4.46 9.31
CA TRP A 78 -4.26 -5.47 10.33
C TRP A 78 -3.01 -5.55 11.20
N THR A 79 -3.18 -6.07 12.42
CA THR A 79 -2.09 -6.27 13.37
C THR A 79 -1.68 -7.74 13.38
N MET A 80 -0.40 -8.03 13.53
CA MET A 80 0.11 -9.37 13.77
C MET A 80 1.42 -9.33 14.57
N PRO A 81 1.80 -10.43 15.25
CA PRO A 81 3.09 -10.50 15.94
C PRO A 81 4.26 -10.33 14.97
N ALA A 82 5.27 -9.56 15.37
CA ALA A 82 6.47 -9.32 14.54
C ALA A 82 7.20 -10.63 14.17
N ALA A 83 7.13 -11.65 15.02
CA ALA A 83 7.70 -12.98 14.77
C ALA A 83 7.06 -13.72 13.57
N GLN A 84 5.93 -13.26 13.06
CA GLN A 84 5.25 -13.83 11.89
C GLN A 84 5.60 -13.10 10.58
N LEU A 85 6.52 -12.13 10.62
CA LEU A 85 7.06 -11.50 9.41
C LEU A 85 8.15 -12.37 8.77
N PRO A 86 8.29 -12.38 7.43
CA PRO A 86 7.49 -11.63 6.46
C PRO A 86 6.14 -12.29 6.14
N VAL A 87 5.14 -11.46 5.80
CA VAL A 87 3.82 -11.94 5.34
C VAL A 87 3.93 -12.55 3.94
N ALA A 88 3.41 -13.77 3.78
CA ALA A 88 3.35 -14.43 2.48
C ALA A 88 2.34 -13.74 1.54
N TRP A 89 2.64 -13.70 0.24
CA TRP A 89 1.76 -13.03 -0.72
C TRP A 89 0.38 -13.69 -0.90
N ASP A 90 0.26 -15.00 -0.66
CA ASP A 90 -1.04 -15.68 -0.66
C ASP A 90 -1.93 -15.13 0.45
N GLN A 91 -1.39 -15.00 1.67
CA GLN A 91 -2.10 -14.39 2.79
C GLN A 91 -2.52 -12.94 2.50
N VAL A 92 -1.65 -12.13 1.87
CA VAL A 92 -2.01 -10.77 1.45
C VAL A 92 -3.19 -10.77 0.47
N ARG A 93 -3.16 -11.68 -0.52
CA ARG A 93 -4.23 -11.80 -1.52
C ARG A 93 -5.54 -12.26 -0.91
N GLU A 94 -5.50 -13.26 -0.03
CA GLU A 94 -6.68 -13.77 0.67
C GLU A 94 -7.36 -12.69 1.49
N ARG A 95 -6.60 -11.87 2.22
CA ARG A 95 -7.17 -10.77 3.00
C ARG A 95 -7.83 -9.70 2.13
N ILE A 96 -7.21 -9.32 1.02
CA ILE A 96 -7.80 -8.36 0.08
C ILE A 96 -9.03 -8.96 -0.61
N ALA A 97 -9.00 -10.24 -0.97
CA ALA A 97 -10.16 -10.92 -1.55
C ALA A 97 -11.33 -11.00 -0.55
N TYR A 98 -11.03 -11.31 0.70
CA TYR A 98 -11.99 -11.28 1.80
C TYR A 98 -12.64 -9.90 1.93
N GLU A 99 -11.83 -8.84 2.03
CA GLU A 99 -12.32 -7.45 2.13
C GLU A 99 -13.24 -7.05 0.97
N ARG A 100 -12.86 -7.44 -0.26
CA ARG A 100 -13.68 -7.18 -1.45
C ARG A 100 -14.99 -7.97 -1.45
N SER A 101 -14.98 -9.18 -0.88
CA SER A 101 -16.15 -10.07 -0.85
C SER A 101 -17.17 -9.71 0.23
N THR A 102 -16.71 -9.17 1.36
CA THR A 102 -17.59 -8.79 2.48
C THR A 102 -18.34 -7.50 2.23
N GLY A 103 -18.09 -6.83 1.09
CA GLY A 103 -18.81 -5.62 0.73
C GLY A 103 -18.75 -4.57 1.83
N HIS A 104 -17.66 -4.52 2.60
CA HIS A 104 -17.40 -3.41 3.51
C HIS A 104 -17.00 -2.19 2.66
N ASP A 105 -17.97 -1.74 1.87
CA ASP A 105 -18.07 -0.45 1.21
C ASP A 105 -18.40 0.60 2.28
N GLU A 106 -17.73 0.53 3.44
CA GLU A 106 -17.45 1.76 4.15
C GLU A 106 -16.50 2.52 3.24
N HIS A 107 -17.08 3.54 2.63
CA HIS A 107 -16.45 4.63 1.92
C HIS A 107 -15.44 5.37 2.81
N ARG A 108 -14.52 4.69 3.49
CA ARG A 108 -13.39 5.28 4.19
C ARG A 108 -12.21 5.30 3.22
N ASN A 109 -12.31 6.25 2.30
CA ASN A 109 -11.12 6.96 1.87
C ASN A 109 -10.38 7.43 3.14
N GLU A 110 -9.37 6.70 3.58
CA GLU A 110 -8.28 7.32 4.34
C GLU A 110 -6.97 7.14 3.57
N PRO A 111 -6.76 7.90 2.48
CA PRO A 111 -5.49 8.56 2.31
C PRO A 111 -5.43 9.70 3.35
N GLY A 112 -4.31 9.85 4.05
CA GLY A 112 -4.04 11.10 4.78
C GLY A 112 -4.07 12.33 3.86
#